data_AF-A0A1E5SY96-F1
#
_entry.id   AF-A0A1E5SY96-F1
#
_cell.length_a   1.000
_cell.length_b   1.000
_cell.length_c   1.000
_cell.angle_alpha   90.00
_cell.angle_beta   90.00
_cell.angle_gamma   90.00
#
_symmetry.space_group_name_H-M   'P 1'
#
loop_
_entity.id
_entity.type
_entity.pdbx_description
1 polymer ?
#
loop_
_entity_poly.entity_id
_entity_poly.type
_entity_poly.pdbx_seq_one_letter_code
_entity_poly.pdbx_strand_id
1 'polypeptide(L)'
;MKQFLLLSFLLTASLTQAQIVERPADPRLNIDSAVVMMDQEKYTEADVYFMRALDAIEVLPADFCFHFGKNSLFLKKYTQSIDWLNKYLELKGSTGQFSKETILLLDKAEKGFRDNRGVISSADVNKKFFYQNTIKCSDDKPISCPVCKGDDLIITIDPLGEKLYKVCPFSTNGVLTCTEFNLLIQGKLKPKKK
;
A
#
# COMPACT_ATOMS: atom_id res chain seq x y z
N MET A 1 7.48 -83.23 20.98
CA MET A 1 6.77 -82.47 19.94
C MET A 1 5.98 -81.33 20.58
N LYS A 2 6.31 -80.09 20.19
CA LYS A 2 5.44 -78.90 20.12
C LYS A 2 4.81 -78.38 21.44
N GLN A 3 5.66 -77.73 22.23
CA GLN A 3 5.29 -76.48 22.91
C GLN A 3 5.25 -75.32 21.89
N PHE A 4 4.61 -74.21 22.26
CA PHE A 4 4.43 -72.93 21.54
C PHE A 4 3.25 -72.86 20.55
N LEU A 5 2.10 -72.44 21.06
CA LEU A 5 1.00 -71.88 20.26
C LEU A 5 0.13 -70.98 21.15
N LEU A 6 0.70 -69.87 21.65
CA LEU A 6 -0.05 -68.85 22.41
C LEU A 6 0.75 -67.54 22.47
N LEU A 7 1.08 -66.93 21.32
CA LEU A 7 1.61 -65.56 21.29
C LEU A 7 1.61 -64.99 19.88
N SER A 8 0.43 -64.61 19.36
CA SER A 8 0.34 -63.87 18.08
C SER A 8 -1.06 -63.27 17.88
N PHE A 9 -1.53 -62.42 18.79
CA PHE A 9 -2.70 -61.57 18.47
C PHE A 9 -2.74 -60.26 19.28
N LEU A 10 -1.58 -59.63 19.47
CA LEU A 10 -1.45 -58.31 20.09
C LEU A 10 -0.24 -57.64 19.47
N LEU A 11 -0.39 -57.03 18.30
CA LEU A 11 0.43 -55.91 17.79
C LEU A 11 0.02 -55.64 16.33
N THR A 12 -1.02 -54.83 16.12
CA THR A 12 -1.18 -53.97 14.93
C THR A 12 -2.33 -52.99 15.16
N ALA A 13 -2.33 -52.31 16.31
CA ALA A 13 -3.00 -51.01 16.40
C ALA A 13 -1.97 -49.96 15.96
N SER A 14 -1.72 -49.90 14.66
CA SER A 14 -0.93 -48.84 14.04
C SER A 14 -1.72 -47.55 14.21
N LEU A 15 -1.39 -46.78 15.25
CA LEU A 15 -1.81 -45.40 15.42
C LEU A 15 -1.39 -44.62 14.17
N THR A 16 -2.31 -44.41 13.24
CA THR A 16 -2.19 -43.37 12.22
C THR A 16 -2.32 -42.03 12.95
N GLN A 17 -1.19 -41.50 13.42
CA GLN A 17 -1.10 -40.09 13.76
C GLN A 17 -1.17 -39.33 12.43
N ALA A 18 -2.37 -38.90 12.06
CA ALA A 18 -2.54 -37.87 11.05
C ALA A 18 -1.79 -36.63 11.55
N GLN A 19 -0.65 -36.31 10.94
CA GLN A 19 0.03 -35.06 11.20
C GLN A 19 -0.87 -33.93 10.69
N ILE A 20 -1.49 -33.19 11.61
CA ILE A 20 -2.15 -31.93 11.28
C ILE A 20 -1.04 -30.98 10.83
N VAL A 21 -0.86 -30.85 9.52
CA VAL A 21 -0.01 -29.83 8.95
C VAL A 21 -0.76 -28.51 9.18
N GLU A 22 -0.37 -27.75 10.20
CA GLU A 22 -0.80 -26.36 10.36
C GLU A 22 -0.30 -25.58 9.14
N ARG A 23 -1.17 -25.42 8.14
CA ARG A 23 -0.92 -24.45 7.08
C ARG A 23 -1.02 -23.06 7.70
N PRO A 24 -0.07 -22.15 7.41
CA PRO A 24 -0.21 -20.77 7.83
C PRO A 24 -1.56 -20.24 7.34
N ALA A 25 -2.32 -19.61 8.24
CA ALA A 25 -3.64 -19.09 7.93
C ALA A 25 -3.54 -18.11 6.76
N ASP A 26 -4.40 -18.28 5.75
CA ASP A 26 -4.39 -17.42 4.56
C ASP A 26 -4.68 -15.96 4.99
N PRO A 27 -3.73 -15.02 4.79
CA PRO A 27 -3.92 -13.62 5.16
C PRO A 27 -5.15 -12.98 4.53
N ARG A 28 -5.63 -13.51 3.39
CA ARG A 28 -6.81 -13.02 2.67
C ARG A 28 -8.10 -13.19 3.46
N LEU A 29 -8.18 -14.16 4.37
CA LEU A 29 -9.35 -14.33 5.24
C LEU A 29 -9.56 -13.14 6.19
N ASN A 30 -8.47 -12.46 6.57
CA ASN A 30 -8.59 -11.22 7.33
C ASN A 30 -9.17 -10.09 6.47
N ILE A 31 -8.89 -10.06 5.16
CA ILE A 31 -9.47 -9.08 4.24
C ILE A 31 -10.98 -9.30 4.14
N ASP A 32 -11.41 -10.55 3.94
CA ASP A 32 -12.83 -10.91 3.88
C ASP A 32 -13.55 -10.52 5.19
N SER A 33 -12.93 -10.83 6.34
CA SER A 33 -13.45 -10.45 7.65
C SER A 33 -13.56 -8.93 7.82
N ALA A 34 -12.57 -8.17 7.33
CA ALA A 34 -12.59 -6.72 7.38
C ALA A 34 -13.73 -6.14 6.54
N VAL A 35 -13.98 -6.67 5.35
CA VAL A 35 -15.10 -6.25 4.49
C VAL A 35 -16.45 -6.51 5.18
N VAL A 36 -16.63 -7.67 5.81
CA VAL A 36 -17.84 -7.96 6.61
C VAL A 36 -18.03 -6.95 7.75
N MET A 37 -16.95 -6.56 8.44
CA MET A 37 -17.03 -5.53 9.48
C MET A 37 -17.36 -4.15 8.90
N MET A 38 -16.86 -3.80 7.72
CA MET A 38 -17.23 -2.56 7.03
C MET A 38 -18.70 -2.53 6.63
N ASP A 39 -19.25 -3.65 6.15
CA ASP A 39 -20.66 -3.76 5.77
C ASP A 39 -21.60 -3.59 7.00
N GLN A 40 -21.07 -3.83 8.20
CA GLN A 40 -21.72 -3.57 9.48
C GLN A 40 -21.42 -2.19 10.06
N GLU A 41 -20.74 -1.32 9.31
CA GLU A 41 -20.27 0.01 9.73
C GLU A 41 -19.29 0.00 10.93
N LYS A 42 -18.70 -1.16 11.23
CA LYS A 42 -17.73 -1.34 12.33
C LYS A 42 -16.30 -1.06 11.84
N TYR A 43 -16.06 0.19 11.44
CA TYR A 43 -14.83 0.59 10.77
C TYR A 43 -13.56 0.39 11.61
N THR A 44 -13.65 0.56 12.94
CA THR A 44 -12.52 0.35 13.85
C THR A 44 -12.16 -1.13 13.96
N GLU A 45 -13.16 -2.03 13.98
CA GLU A 45 -12.93 -3.48 13.99
C GLU A 45 -12.38 -3.95 12.63
N ALA A 46 -12.94 -3.42 11.53
CA ALA A 46 -12.43 -3.67 10.19
C ALA A 46 -10.94 -3.29 10.05
N ASP A 47 -10.54 -2.15 10.63
CA ASP A 47 -9.15 -1.69 10.62
C ASP A 47 -8.18 -2.70 11.26
N VAL A 48 -8.59 -3.34 12.37
CA VAL A 48 -7.78 -4.38 13.03
C VAL A 48 -7.55 -5.57 12.09
N TYR A 49 -8.58 -6.01 11.37
CA TYR A 49 -8.46 -7.10 10.41
C TYR A 49 -7.61 -6.70 9.20
N PHE A 50 -7.76 -5.49 8.67
CA PHE A 50 -6.89 -5.00 7.59
C PHE A 50 -5.42 -4.95 8.01
N MET A 51 -5.12 -4.50 9.23
CA MET A 51 -3.75 -4.46 9.75
C MET A 51 -3.16 -5.88 9.89
N ARG A 52 -3.94 -6.84 10.41
CA ARG A 52 -3.51 -8.26 10.45
C ARG A 52 -3.23 -8.84 9.07
N ALA A 53 -4.08 -8.54 8.09
CA ALA A 53 -3.86 -8.95 6.70
C ALA A 53 -2.56 -8.35 6.16
N LEU A 54 -2.36 -7.05 6.38
CA LEU A 54 -1.22 -6.29 5.88
C LEU A 54 0.13 -6.80 6.39
N ASP A 55 0.17 -7.20 7.67
CA ASP A 55 1.37 -7.75 8.30
C ASP A 55 1.77 -9.09 7.64
N ALA A 56 0.79 -9.94 7.34
CA ALA A 56 1.02 -11.29 6.85
C ALA A 56 1.03 -11.43 5.31
N ILE A 57 0.45 -10.48 4.57
CA ILE A 57 0.33 -10.60 3.11
C ILE A 57 1.65 -10.30 2.41
N GLU A 58 2.01 -11.14 1.43
CA GLU A 58 3.21 -10.96 0.60
C GLU A 58 2.92 -10.15 -0.67
N VAL A 59 1.80 -10.46 -1.33
CA VAL A 59 1.36 -9.80 -2.57
C VAL A 59 0.09 -9.02 -2.30
N LEU A 60 0.17 -7.70 -2.47
CA LEU A 60 -0.92 -6.78 -2.20
C LEU A 60 -2.05 -6.92 -3.25
N PRO A 61 -3.27 -7.35 -2.87
CA PRO A 61 -4.40 -7.39 -3.78
C PRO A 61 -4.92 -5.97 -4.03
N ALA A 62 -5.41 -5.71 -5.25
CA ALA A 62 -6.03 -4.43 -5.56
C ALA A 62 -7.26 -4.18 -4.66
N ASP A 63 -8.12 -5.19 -4.46
CA ASP A 63 -9.35 -5.01 -3.70
C ASP A 63 -9.08 -4.67 -2.22
N PHE A 64 -7.98 -5.18 -1.65
CA PHE A 64 -7.49 -4.73 -0.34
C PHE A 64 -7.25 -3.23 -0.32
N CYS A 65 -6.56 -2.68 -1.33
CA CYS A 65 -6.23 -1.26 -1.40
C CYS A 65 -7.51 -0.41 -1.42
N PHE A 66 -8.51 -0.83 -2.21
CA PHE A 66 -9.80 -0.14 -2.26
C PHE A 66 -10.53 -0.17 -0.92
N HIS A 67 -10.75 -1.37 -0.36
CA HIS A 67 -11.53 -1.52 0.86
C HIS A 67 -10.83 -0.89 2.06
N PHE A 68 -9.51 -1.07 2.19
CA PHE A 68 -8.76 -0.47 3.28
C PHE A 68 -8.74 1.06 3.17
N GLY A 69 -8.49 1.61 1.98
CA GLY A 69 -8.54 3.05 1.75
C GLY A 69 -9.92 3.66 2.03
N LYS A 70 -10.99 2.96 1.68
CA LYS A 70 -12.37 3.35 2.00
C LYS A 70 -12.64 3.30 3.52
N ASN A 71 -12.18 2.26 4.21
CA ASN A 71 -12.29 2.17 5.68
C ASN A 71 -11.56 3.33 6.38
N SER A 72 -10.33 3.63 5.94
CA SER A 72 -9.54 4.74 6.47
C SER A 72 -10.23 6.09 6.31
N LEU A 73 -10.99 6.30 5.24
CA LEU A 73 -11.79 7.51 5.05
C LEU A 73 -12.85 7.66 6.15
N PHE A 74 -13.59 6.58 6.44
CA PHE A 74 -14.62 6.58 7.49
C PHE A 74 -14.03 6.82 8.88
N LEU A 75 -12.79 6.36 9.10
CA LEU A 75 -12.03 6.64 10.32
C LEU A 75 -11.35 8.02 10.33
N LYS A 76 -11.56 8.86 9.30
CA LYS A 76 -10.91 10.16 9.11
C LYS A 76 -9.37 10.08 9.08
N LYS A 77 -8.81 8.91 8.78
CA LYS A 77 -7.38 8.69 8.53
C LYS A 77 -7.05 9.08 7.09
N TYR A 78 -7.17 10.38 6.78
CA TYR A 78 -7.20 10.85 5.39
C TYR A 78 -5.92 10.53 4.60
N THR A 79 -4.74 10.68 5.20
CA THR A 79 -3.47 10.33 4.52
C THR A 79 -3.44 8.86 4.12
N GLN A 80 -3.78 7.96 5.04
CA GLN A 80 -3.84 6.53 4.78
C GLN A 80 -4.88 6.20 3.69
N SER A 81 -6.03 6.86 3.73
CA SER A 81 -7.06 6.71 2.70
C SER A 81 -6.53 7.10 1.32
N ILE A 82 -5.91 8.28 1.21
CA ILE A 82 -5.33 8.79 -0.05
C ILE A 82 -4.29 7.82 -0.60
N ASP A 83 -3.38 7.35 0.25
CA ASP A 83 -2.30 6.45 -0.15
C ASP A 83 -2.86 5.14 -0.74
N TRP A 84 -3.76 4.44 -0.04
CA TRP A 84 -4.31 3.17 -0.52
C TRP A 84 -5.23 3.31 -1.73
N LEU A 85 -6.04 4.37 -1.79
CA LEU A 85 -6.91 4.61 -2.94
C LEU A 85 -6.10 4.95 -4.20
N ASN A 86 -5.00 5.71 -4.07
CA ASN A 86 -4.06 5.90 -5.17
C ASN A 86 -3.40 4.59 -5.60
N LYS A 87 -3.02 3.73 -4.65
CA LYS A 87 -2.46 2.41 -4.96
C LYS A 87 -3.45 1.53 -5.73
N TYR A 88 -4.75 1.60 -5.42
CA TYR A 88 -5.78 0.92 -6.20
C TYR A 88 -5.78 1.38 -7.67
N LEU A 89 -5.77 2.69 -7.91
CA LEU A 89 -5.75 3.24 -9.28
C LEU A 89 -4.45 2.90 -10.02
N GLU A 90 -3.31 2.85 -9.31
CA GLU A 90 -2.04 2.37 -9.88
C GLU A 90 -2.17 0.92 -10.37
N LEU A 91 -2.79 0.03 -9.58
CA LEU A 91 -2.90 -1.39 -9.89
C LEU A 91 -3.97 -1.74 -10.93
N LYS A 92 -5.08 -0.98 -10.98
CA LYS A 92 -6.25 -1.32 -11.81
C LYS A 92 -6.53 -0.31 -12.93
N GLY A 93 -5.93 0.88 -12.90
CA GLY A 93 -6.18 1.94 -13.86
C GLY A 93 -7.61 2.50 -13.78
N SER A 94 -8.03 3.23 -14.80
CA SER A 94 -9.35 3.88 -14.88
C SER A 94 -10.52 2.94 -15.19
N THR A 95 -10.24 1.69 -15.56
CA THR A 95 -11.24 0.67 -15.94
C THR A 95 -11.47 -0.39 -14.87
N GLY A 96 -10.84 -0.25 -13.69
CA GLY A 96 -11.07 -1.13 -12.56
C GLY A 96 -12.51 -1.07 -12.04
N GLN A 97 -12.97 -2.17 -11.44
CA GLN A 97 -14.33 -2.32 -10.92
C GLN A 97 -14.75 -1.15 -10.00
N PHE A 98 -13.83 -0.66 -9.18
CA PHE A 98 -14.07 0.41 -8.23
C PHE A 98 -13.47 1.75 -8.66
N SER A 99 -12.86 1.88 -9.82
CA SER A 99 -12.07 3.09 -10.18
C SER A 99 -12.88 4.38 -10.14
N LYS A 100 -14.14 4.35 -10.58
CA LYS A 100 -15.04 5.51 -10.48
C LYS A 100 -15.32 5.90 -9.03
N GLU A 101 -15.58 4.92 -8.17
CA GLU A 101 -15.82 5.16 -6.75
C GLU A 101 -14.55 5.65 -6.05
N THR A 102 -13.40 5.05 -6.36
CA THR A 102 -12.09 5.44 -5.85
C THR A 102 -11.79 6.92 -6.09
N ILE A 103 -12.08 7.44 -7.29
CA ILE A 103 -11.90 8.87 -7.60
C ILE A 103 -12.77 9.76 -6.70
N LEU A 104 -14.04 9.37 -6.47
CA LEU A 104 -14.95 10.11 -5.58
C LEU A 104 -14.50 10.05 -4.11
N LEU A 105 -13.97 8.90 -3.67
CA LEU A 105 -13.42 8.74 -2.33
C LEU A 105 -12.13 9.53 -2.13
N LEU A 106 -11.27 9.60 -3.16
CA LEU A 106 -10.05 10.41 -3.15
C LEU A 106 -10.36 11.88 -2.98
N ASP A 107 -11.31 12.44 -3.74
CA ASP A 107 -11.71 13.84 -3.59
C ASP A 107 -12.18 14.15 -2.15
N LYS A 108 -12.99 13.26 -1.56
CA LYS A 108 -13.43 13.36 -0.17
C LYS A 108 -12.27 13.28 0.82
N ALA A 109 -11.34 12.35 0.61
CA ALA A 109 -10.19 12.15 1.48
C ALA A 109 -9.24 13.35 1.43
N GLU A 110 -8.96 13.88 0.24
CA GLU A 110 -8.14 15.08 0.05
C GLU A 110 -8.78 16.32 0.62
N LYS A 111 -10.10 16.50 0.44
CA LYS A 111 -10.84 17.58 1.09
C LYS A 111 -10.73 17.46 2.61
N GLY A 112 -10.98 16.28 3.17
CA GLY A 112 -10.81 16.00 4.59
C GLY A 112 -9.39 16.29 5.09
N PHE A 113 -8.37 15.92 4.32
CA PHE A 113 -6.97 16.24 4.63
C PHE A 113 -6.70 17.76 4.62
N ARG A 114 -7.20 18.49 3.62
CA ARG A 114 -7.07 19.96 3.54
C ARG A 114 -7.76 20.66 4.71
N ASP A 115 -8.95 20.21 5.05
CA ASP A 115 -9.77 20.77 6.14
C ASP A 115 -9.16 20.49 7.52
N ASN A 116 -8.34 19.43 7.65
CA ASN A 116 -7.73 18.97 8.91
C ASN A 116 -6.20 19.16 8.95
N ARG A 117 -5.63 20.11 8.20
CA ARG A 117 -4.17 20.38 8.12
C ARG A 117 -3.43 20.65 9.46
N GLY A 118 -4.11 20.64 10.60
CA GLY A 118 -3.51 20.72 11.95
C GLY A 118 -3.42 19.40 12.72
N VAL A 119 -4.07 18.33 12.25
CA VAL A 119 -4.02 17.00 12.88
C VAL A 119 -3.18 16.09 11.98
N ILE A 120 -1.87 16.13 12.18
CA ILE A 120 -1.00 15.05 11.70
C ILE A 120 -1.34 13.86 12.59
N SER A 121 -2.35 13.07 12.21
CA SER A 121 -2.40 11.71 12.75
C SER A 121 -1.12 11.06 12.29
N SER A 122 -0.30 10.58 13.22
CA SER A 122 0.76 9.60 12.96
C SER A 122 0.09 8.33 12.44
N ALA A 123 -0.53 8.40 11.26
CA ALA A 123 -0.86 7.24 10.49
C ALA A 123 0.50 6.71 10.08
N ASP A 124 0.95 5.67 10.78
CA ASP A 124 2.05 4.84 10.35
C ASP A 124 1.78 4.46 8.89
N VAL A 125 2.38 5.23 7.98
CA VAL A 125 2.43 4.91 6.57
C VAL A 125 3.17 3.59 6.55
N ASN A 126 2.44 2.48 6.44
CA ASN A 126 3.03 1.16 6.52
C ASN A 126 3.99 1.03 5.33
N LYS A 127 5.28 1.22 5.61
CA LYS A 127 6.27 1.55 4.59
C LYS A 127 6.51 0.41 3.59
N LYS A 128 6.06 -0.80 3.96
CA LYS A 128 6.21 -2.06 3.22
C LYS A 128 5.70 -1.95 1.79
N PHE A 129 4.57 -1.29 1.55
CA PHE A 129 3.90 -1.28 0.23
C PHE A 129 3.96 0.06 -0.52
N PHE A 130 4.32 1.15 0.16
CA PHE A 130 4.38 2.49 -0.44
C PHE A 130 5.80 2.92 -0.84
N TYR A 131 6.86 2.39 -0.22
CA TYR A 131 8.24 2.82 -0.48
C TYR A 131 9.07 1.83 -1.29
N GLN A 132 8.45 0.79 -1.85
CA GLN A 132 9.13 -0.17 -2.75
C GLN A 132 8.78 0.02 -4.22
N ASN A 133 8.06 1.09 -4.58
CA ASN A 133 7.92 1.49 -5.98
C ASN A 133 9.31 1.93 -6.47
N THR A 134 10.08 0.97 -6.99
CA THR A 134 11.24 1.23 -7.83
C THR A 134 10.82 0.88 -9.25
N ILE A 135 11.07 1.78 -10.18
CA ILE A 135 10.97 1.44 -11.59
C ILE A 135 12.30 0.81 -12.03
N LYS A 136 12.21 -0.21 -12.88
CA LYS A 136 13.39 -0.72 -13.59
C LYS A 136 13.73 0.27 -14.69
N CYS A 137 14.73 1.11 -14.45
CA CYS A 137 15.35 2.00 -15.42
C CYS A 137 16.86 1.74 -15.46
N SER A 138 17.54 2.23 -16.49
CA SER A 138 19.01 2.20 -16.57
C SER A 138 19.55 3.59 -16.29
N ASP A 139 20.64 3.69 -15.52
CA ASP A 139 21.26 4.97 -15.16
C ASP A 139 21.92 5.66 -16.37
N ASP A 140 22.13 4.93 -17.47
CA ASP A 140 22.71 5.41 -18.73
C ASP A 140 21.80 6.41 -19.46
N LYS A 141 20.51 6.45 -19.09
CA LYS A 141 19.52 7.36 -19.67
C LYS A 141 18.97 8.29 -18.60
N PRO A 142 19.25 9.61 -18.68
CA PRO A 142 18.66 10.57 -17.75
C PRO A 142 17.13 10.61 -17.93
N ILE A 143 16.42 10.65 -16.81
CA ILE A 143 14.96 10.70 -16.76
C ILE A 143 14.54 12.15 -16.55
N SER A 144 13.57 12.62 -17.33
CA SER A 144 13.00 13.96 -17.13
C SER A 144 12.39 14.08 -15.73
N CYS A 145 12.75 15.14 -15.01
CA CYS A 145 12.29 15.36 -13.65
C CYS A 145 10.79 15.70 -13.65
N PRO A 146 9.94 14.92 -12.98
CA PRO A 146 8.49 15.17 -12.98
C PRO A 146 8.09 16.44 -12.20
N VAL A 147 8.96 16.94 -11.31
CA VAL A 147 8.69 18.14 -10.49
C VAL A 147 8.74 19.41 -11.35
N CYS A 148 9.75 19.55 -12.20
CA CYS A 148 9.95 20.71 -13.08
C CYS A 148 9.66 20.40 -14.55
N LYS A 149 9.16 19.21 -14.86
CA LYS A 149 8.80 18.74 -16.20
C LYS A 149 9.95 18.80 -17.23
N GLY A 150 11.20 18.79 -16.76
CA GLY A 150 12.38 18.89 -17.63
C GLY A 150 12.95 20.30 -17.77
N ASP A 151 12.30 21.33 -17.23
CA ASP A 151 12.70 22.73 -17.45
C ASP A 151 13.75 23.23 -16.43
N ASP A 152 14.07 22.42 -15.41
CA ASP A 152 14.81 22.82 -14.20
C ASP A 152 14.23 24.04 -13.45
N LEU A 153 13.05 24.50 -13.84
CA LEU A 153 12.35 25.66 -13.33
C LEU A 153 10.91 25.29 -12.99
N ILE A 154 10.47 25.68 -11.80
CA ILE A 154 9.09 25.52 -11.35
C ILE A 154 8.44 26.90 -11.45
N ILE A 155 7.40 27.00 -12.26
CA ILE A 155 6.61 28.21 -12.46
C ILE A 155 5.32 28.07 -11.65
N THR A 156 5.12 28.96 -10.69
CA THR A 156 3.89 29.05 -9.88
C THR A 156 3.24 30.41 -10.06
N ILE A 157 1.92 30.47 -10.03
CA ILE A 157 1.18 31.74 -10.06
C ILE A 157 0.83 32.11 -8.62
N ASP A 158 1.13 33.33 -8.22
CA ASP A 158 0.80 33.83 -6.88
C ASP A 158 -0.68 34.29 -6.78
N PRO A 159 -1.17 34.66 -5.60
CA PRO A 159 -2.56 35.12 -5.44
C PRO A 159 -2.93 36.39 -6.22
N LEU A 160 -1.93 37.15 -6.70
CA LEU A 160 -2.12 38.36 -7.49
C LEU A 160 -2.06 38.08 -9.00
N GLY A 161 -1.81 36.83 -9.41
CA GLY A 161 -1.70 36.44 -10.81
C GLY A 161 -0.28 36.54 -11.39
N GLU A 162 0.72 36.89 -10.56
CA GLU A 162 2.09 37.05 -10.99
C GLU A 162 2.82 35.70 -11.06
N LYS A 163 3.69 35.55 -12.07
CA LYS A 163 4.49 34.33 -12.25
C LYS A 163 5.72 34.39 -11.33
N LEU A 164 5.81 33.43 -10.43
CA LEU A 164 6.99 33.15 -9.60
C LEU A 164 7.80 32.02 -10.22
N TYR A 165 9.10 32.26 -10.35
CA TYR A 165 10.06 31.31 -10.89
C TYR A 165 10.95 30.80 -9.77
N LYS A 166 11.01 29.48 -9.60
CA LYS A 166 11.90 28.84 -8.63
C LYS A 166 12.73 27.77 -9.33
N VAL A 167 14.03 27.78 -9.12
CA VAL A 167 14.90 26.70 -9.60
C VAL A 167 14.46 25.39 -8.95
N CYS A 168 14.37 24.32 -9.74
CA CYS A 168 14.00 23.01 -9.23
C CYS A 168 15.04 22.55 -8.21
N PRO A 169 14.64 22.21 -6.98
CA PRO A 169 15.59 21.80 -5.95
C PRO A 169 16.07 20.34 -6.13
N PHE A 170 15.45 19.55 -7.01
CA PHE A 170 15.71 18.12 -7.11
C PHE A 170 16.48 17.71 -8.37
N SER A 171 16.33 18.44 -9.48
CA SER A 171 16.97 18.12 -10.75
C SER A 171 18.27 18.89 -11.00
N THR A 172 19.06 18.37 -11.92
CA THR A 172 20.15 19.08 -12.57
C THR A 172 19.80 19.21 -14.04
N ASN A 173 19.66 20.42 -14.56
CA ASN A 173 19.20 20.67 -15.95
C ASN A 173 17.88 19.93 -16.27
N GLY A 174 16.98 19.86 -15.29
CA GLY A 174 15.67 19.26 -15.50
C GLY A 174 15.64 17.73 -15.54
N VAL A 175 16.77 17.05 -15.33
CA VAL A 175 16.85 15.59 -15.33
C VAL A 175 17.28 14.99 -13.99
N LEU A 176 16.99 13.71 -13.83
CA LEU A 176 17.35 12.84 -12.70
C LEU A 176 17.99 11.55 -13.22
N THR A 177 18.92 10.97 -12.48
CA THR A 177 19.33 9.57 -12.71
C THR A 177 18.20 8.60 -12.38
N CYS A 178 18.30 7.34 -12.81
CA CYS A 178 17.34 6.31 -12.43
C CYS A 178 17.29 6.15 -10.90
N THR A 179 18.45 6.20 -10.26
CA THR A 179 18.56 6.19 -8.79
C THR A 179 17.87 7.39 -8.15
N GLU A 180 18.14 8.62 -8.63
CA GLU A 180 17.52 9.84 -8.10
C GLU A 180 16.00 9.85 -8.30
N PHE A 181 15.53 9.40 -9.47
CA PHE A 181 14.11 9.26 -9.77
C PHE A 181 13.42 8.30 -8.81
N ASN A 182 14.02 7.12 -8.57
CA ASN A 182 13.51 6.15 -7.62
C ASN A 182 13.49 6.70 -6.18
N LEU A 183 14.52 7.46 -5.77
CA LEU A 183 14.52 8.15 -4.48
C LEU A 183 13.44 9.25 -4.40
N LEU A 184 13.15 9.94 -5.51
CA LEU A 184 12.14 10.99 -5.58
C LEU A 184 10.74 10.42 -5.39
N ILE A 185 10.38 9.36 -6.12
CA ILE A 185 9.06 8.71 -6.00
C ILE A 185 8.88 8.00 -4.65
N GLN A 186 9.98 7.69 -3.95
CA GLN A 186 9.97 7.21 -2.57
C GLN A 186 9.92 8.34 -1.54
N GLY A 187 9.92 9.62 -1.94
CA GLY A 187 9.98 10.76 -1.02
C GLY A 187 11.27 10.84 -0.20
N LYS A 188 12.35 10.18 -0.64
CA LYS A 188 13.65 10.12 0.04
C LYS A 188 14.70 11.03 -0.60
N LEU A 189 14.46 11.53 -1.81
CA LEU A 189 15.40 12.41 -2.49
C LEU A 189 15.50 13.75 -1.75
N LYS A 190 16.71 14.08 -1.31
CA LYS A 190 16.99 15.36 -0.65
C LYS A 190 17.17 16.47 -1.69
N PRO A 191 16.75 17.71 -1.41
CA PRO A 191 17.09 18.88 -2.22
C PRO A 191 18.61 18.97 -2.45
N LYS A 192 19.01 19.22 -3.69
CA LYS A 192 20.40 19.56 -4.04
C LYS A 192 20.69 20.95 -3.47
N LYS A 193 21.84 21.11 -2.82
CA LYS A 193 22.35 22.43 -2.46
C LYS A 193 22.78 23.12 -3.76
N LYS A 194 22.03 24.13 -4.17
CA LYS A 194 22.31 24.98 -5.33
C LYS A 194 22.74 26.35 -4.82
#